data_AF-A0A949H6M0-F1
#
_entry.id   AF-A0A949H6M0-F1
#
_cell.length_a   1.000
_cell.length_b   1.000
_cell.length_c   1.000
_cell.angle_alpha   90.00
_cell.angle_beta   90.00
_cell.angle_gamma   90.00
#
_symmetry.space_group_name_H-M   'P 1'
#
loop_
_entity.id
_entity.type
_entity.pdbx_description
1 polymer ?
#
loop_
_entity_poly.entity_id
_entity_poly.type
_entity_poly.pdbx_seq_one_letter_code
_entity_poly.pdbx_strand_id
1 'polypeptide(L)'
;MMPRWYRAYEAHGRLKLKLDQLRGLIERQRMGDVVPVLRVERAPGNQYYLFLGIEHETIGEMPEWVRDVLDRANFLGRPIDKPFTLDEIRSMVGSEVVVHDYMRLLPFHRTDRPPIAAADGAAELDEGHPQAIDESDRCQTFVQLLSALGSGSIATLQRIWHELGGGPGRSLTRMLRLLGYLETDRTGRHWAMAPTVFVPIAHGPHAGAVLLCGRRDQRLVAALAAAFQVEHVMQPHGVGPAACIIHDATPAALVRTAAEQRVTARAMDDLGARLARALPDLGGWVERLEHIPGVHPGRFSVARYDGREFAPVAFSSGQSGLYDLRTRHSRGEPTAQDRAVEYTLLYHAPTGRWLRGDWHGMRYAAIDWAGIACPIQYDPATGWLRVDAQRRWPELYERALVLATGRLPTWRNDGWEYEGIDPQLIATLTPKLNLVREE
;
A
#
# COMPACT_ATOMS: atom_id res chain seq x y z
N MET A 1 19.55 -8.01 8.27
CA MET A 1 19.53 -7.91 6.79
C MET A 1 20.38 -9.07 6.29
N MET A 2 19.83 -10.01 5.53
CA MET A 2 20.61 -11.16 5.06
C MET A 2 21.74 -10.68 4.13
N PRO A 3 22.98 -11.18 4.28
CA PRO A 3 24.05 -10.79 3.38
C PRO A 3 23.74 -11.27 1.95
N ARG A 4 24.01 -10.40 0.98
CA ARG A 4 23.82 -10.70 -0.45
C ARG A 4 25.17 -10.92 -1.10
N TRP A 5 25.32 -12.07 -1.75
CA TRP A 5 26.48 -12.40 -2.57
C TRP A 5 26.01 -12.83 -3.96
N TYR A 6 26.93 -13.05 -4.90
CA TYR A 6 26.57 -13.34 -6.28
C TYR A 6 27.24 -14.63 -6.78
N ARG A 7 26.45 -15.53 -7.39
CA ARG A 7 26.98 -16.65 -8.18
C ARG A 7 27.01 -16.26 -9.65
N ALA A 8 28.17 -16.42 -10.27
CA ALA A 8 28.37 -16.06 -11.66
C ALA A 8 28.23 -17.28 -12.58
N TYR A 9 27.66 -17.05 -13.76
CA TYR A 9 27.58 -18.02 -14.85
C TYR A 9 28.10 -17.40 -16.12
N GLU A 10 29.00 -18.13 -16.79
CA GLU A 10 29.52 -17.78 -18.11
C GLU A 10 28.61 -18.36 -19.19
N ALA A 11 28.00 -17.48 -19.98
CA ALA A 11 27.00 -17.84 -20.96
C ALA A 11 27.34 -17.28 -22.35
N HIS A 12 26.91 -18.02 -23.38
CA HIS A 12 27.00 -17.62 -24.78
C HIS A 12 25.61 -17.61 -25.43
N GLY A 13 25.43 -16.80 -26.48
CA GLY A 13 24.24 -16.84 -27.33
C GLY A 13 23.27 -15.68 -27.14
N ARG A 14 21.97 -15.89 -27.37
CA ARG A 14 20.96 -14.82 -27.31
C ARG A 14 20.60 -14.47 -25.85
N LEU A 15 21.18 -13.41 -25.31
CA LEU A 15 20.94 -12.94 -23.93
C LEU A 15 19.45 -12.87 -23.57
N LYS A 16 18.62 -12.24 -24.42
CA LYS A 16 17.18 -12.08 -24.16
C LYS A 16 16.47 -13.42 -23.88
N LEU A 17 16.75 -14.44 -24.69
CA LEU A 17 16.15 -15.77 -24.52
C LEU A 17 16.55 -16.39 -23.17
N LYS A 18 17.81 -16.24 -22.76
CA LYS A 18 18.28 -16.75 -21.46
C LYS A 18 17.66 -16.02 -20.28
N LEU A 19 17.49 -14.70 -20.39
CA LEU A 19 16.82 -13.90 -19.38
C LEU A 19 15.36 -14.32 -19.21
N ASP A 20 14.66 -14.56 -20.31
CA ASP A 20 13.27 -15.03 -20.30
C ASP A 20 13.15 -16.44 -19.70
N GLN A 21 14.08 -17.34 -20.04
CA GLN A 21 14.16 -18.69 -19.46
C GLN A 21 14.45 -18.67 -17.96
N LEU A 22 15.39 -17.83 -17.53
CA LEU A 22 15.75 -17.65 -16.13
C LEU A 22 14.60 -17.06 -15.32
N ARG A 23 13.93 -16.03 -15.85
CA ARG A 23 12.73 -15.46 -15.23
C ARG A 23 11.66 -16.53 -15.02
N GLY A 24 11.32 -17.28 -16.08
CA GLY A 24 10.33 -18.36 -15.97
C GLY A 24 10.76 -19.48 -15.02
N LEU A 25 12.06 -19.74 -14.86
CA LEU A 25 12.57 -20.69 -13.88
C LEU A 25 12.37 -20.18 -12.44
N ILE A 26 12.76 -18.94 -12.15
CA ILE A 26 12.63 -18.31 -10.84
C ILE A 26 11.16 -18.22 -10.42
N GLU A 27 10.27 -17.81 -11.32
CA GLU A 27 8.84 -17.72 -11.07
C GLU A 27 8.20 -19.10 -10.78
N ARG A 28 8.46 -20.10 -11.63
CA ARG A 28 7.88 -21.45 -11.46
C ARG A 28 8.34 -22.14 -10.19
N GLN A 29 9.58 -21.93 -9.78
CA GLN A 29 10.18 -22.55 -8.60
C GLN A 29 10.10 -21.66 -7.35
N ARG A 30 9.43 -20.50 -7.44
CA ARG A 30 9.27 -19.52 -6.34
C ARG A 30 10.61 -19.14 -5.68
N MET A 31 11.66 -18.98 -6.49
CA MET A 31 13.01 -18.63 -6.01
C MET A 31 13.20 -17.14 -5.72
N GLY A 32 12.16 -16.30 -5.87
CA GLY A 32 12.28 -14.85 -5.75
C GLY A 32 12.85 -14.37 -4.41
N ASP A 33 12.51 -15.07 -3.32
CA ASP A 33 12.98 -14.73 -1.97
C ASP A 33 14.46 -15.05 -1.75
N VAL A 34 15.04 -15.99 -2.52
CA VAL A 34 16.45 -16.41 -2.40
C VAL A 34 17.33 -15.81 -3.48
N VAL A 35 16.79 -15.65 -4.70
CA VAL A 35 17.48 -15.11 -5.87
C VAL A 35 16.80 -13.81 -6.31
N PRO A 36 16.91 -12.73 -5.51
CA PRO A 36 16.11 -11.52 -5.73
C PRO A 36 16.58 -10.69 -6.93
N VAL A 37 17.79 -10.90 -7.44
CA VAL A 37 18.37 -10.03 -8.47
C VAL A 37 19.30 -10.80 -9.40
N LEU A 38 19.34 -10.41 -10.65
CA LEU A 38 20.36 -10.76 -11.63
C LEU A 38 21.04 -9.49 -12.11
N ARG A 39 22.35 -9.58 -12.34
CA ARG A 39 23.12 -8.59 -13.09
C ARG A 39 23.71 -9.24 -14.32
N VAL A 40 23.75 -8.51 -15.43
CA VAL A 40 24.33 -8.99 -16.67
C VAL A 40 25.51 -8.11 -17.06
N GLU A 41 26.60 -8.75 -17.44
CA GLU A 41 27.77 -8.10 -18.06
C GLU A 41 28.01 -8.69 -19.44
N ARG A 42 28.16 -7.83 -20.45
CA ARG A 42 28.45 -8.27 -21.82
C ARG A 42 29.95 -8.30 -22.07
N ALA A 43 30.42 -9.42 -22.61
CA ALA A 43 31.78 -9.58 -23.11
C ALA A 43 31.79 -9.57 -24.66
N PRO A 44 32.96 -9.34 -25.29
CA PRO A 44 33.11 -9.51 -26.74
C PRO A 44 32.73 -10.92 -27.19
N GLY A 45 32.35 -11.09 -28.46
CA GLY A 45 32.09 -12.42 -29.02
C GLY A 45 30.77 -13.08 -28.62
N ASN A 46 29.74 -12.30 -28.27
CA ASN A 46 28.41 -12.81 -27.87
C ASN A 46 28.43 -13.66 -26.58
N GLN A 47 29.46 -13.44 -25.78
CA GLN A 47 29.64 -13.98 -24.43
C GLN A 47 29.14 -12.96 -23.40
N TYR A 48 28.64 -13.44 -22.28
CA TYR A 48 28.22 -12.59 -21.16
C TYR A 48 28.27 -13.35 -19.85
N TYR A 49 28.40 -12.60 -18.77
CA TYR A 49 28.32 -13.11 -17.40
C TYR A 49 26.95 -12.78 -16.81
N LEU A 50 26.33 -13.80 -16.23
CA LEU A 50 25.10 -13.69 -15.44
C LEU A 50 25.46 -13.79 -13.97
N PHE A 51 25.25 -12.73 -13.20
CA PHE A 51 25.49 -12.72 -11.76
C PHE A 51 24.16 -12.79 -11.01
N LEU A 52 23.81 -13.97 -10.52
CA LEU A 52 22.63 -14.19 -9.68
C LEU A 52 22.94 -13.75 -8.25
N GLY A 53 22.26 -12.70 -7.77
CA GLY A 53 22.34 -12.29 -6.38
C GLY A 53 21.55 -13.25 -5.51
N ILE A 54 22.21 -13.80 -4.50
CA ILE A 54 21.71 -14.81 -3.58
C ILE A 54 21.67 -14.20 -2.18
N GLU A 55 20.52 -14.27 -1.53
CA GLU A 55 20.34 -13.91 -0.13
C GLU A 55 20.35 -15.19 0.72
N HIS A 56 21.35 -15.32 1.57
CA HIS A 56 21.53 -16.46 2.46
C HIS A 56 22.29 -16.01 3.71
N GLU A 57 22.22 -16.78 4.80
CA GLU A 57 22.89 -16.43 6.06
C GLU A 57 24.42 -16.42 5.92
N THR A 58 24.96 -17.37 5.16
CA THR A 58 26.39 -17.51 4.88
C THR A 58 26.72 -17.13 3.44
N ILE A 59 27.75 -16.31 3.25
CA ILE A 59 28.27 -15.95 1.91
C ILE A 59 28.82 -17.20 1.22
N GLY A 60 28.45 -17.40 -0.04
CA GLY A 60 28.86 -18.56 -0.84
C GLY A 60 27.98 -19.81 -0.64
N GLU A 61 27.10 -19.80 0.35
CA GLU A 61 26.11 -20.85 0.55
C GLU A 61 24.76 -20.44 -0.04
N MET A 62 24.05 -21.45 -0.56
CA MET A 62 22.66 -21.33 -1.00
C MET A 62 21.92 -22.60 -0.58
N PRO A 63 20.59 -22.54 -0.42
CA PRO A 63 19.79 -23.72 -0.13
C PRO A 63 19.99 -24.80 -1.20
N GLU A 64 20.10 -26.06 -0.79
CA GLU A 64 20.38 -27.18 -1.69
C GLU A 64 19.38 -27.28 -2.84
N TRP A 65 18.09 -27.05 -2.56
CA TRP A 65 17.05 -27.08 -3.57
C TRP A 65 17.23 -26.00 -4.66
N VAL A 66 17.76 -24.81 -4.30
CA VAL A 66 18.06 -23.74 -5.27
C VAL A 66 19.25 -24.16 -6.12
N ARG A 67 20.29 -24.73 -5.48
CA ARG A 67 21.47 -25.26 -6.16
C ARG A 67 21.07 -26.31 -7.20
N ASP A 68 20.26 -27.29 -6.81
CA ASP A 68 19.79 -28.36 -7.69
C ASP A 68 18.96 -27.84 -8.87
N VAL A 69 18.17 -26.79 -8.66
CA VAL A 69 17.38 -26.16 -9.73
C VAL A 69 18.27 -25.42 -10.72
N LEU A 70 19.24 -24.65 -10.23
CA LEU A 70 20.16 -23.87 -11.06
C LEU A 70 21.16 -24.76 -11.80
N ASP A 71 21.66 -25.83 -11.16
CA ASP A 71 22.62 -26.75 -11.76
C ASP A 71 21.96 -27.61 -12.87
N ARG A 72 20.64 -27.87 -12.79
CA ARG A 72 19.85 -28.49 -13.87
C ARG A 72 19.48 -27.54 -15.00
N ALA A 73 19.70 -26.24 -14.83
CA ALA A 73 19.34 -25.22 -15.82
C ALA A 73 20.44 -25.08 -16.88
N ASN A 74 20.48 -26.02 -17.84
CA ASN A 74 21.49 -26.08 -18.91
C ASN A 74 21.65 -24.77 -19.71
N PHE A 75 20.62 -23.90 -19.73
CA PHE A 75 20.71 -22.62 -20.41
C PHE A 75 21.62 -21.62 -19.68
N LEU A 76 21.87 -21.73 -18.37
CA LEU A 76 22.68 -20.76 -17.63
C LEU A 76 24.16 -20.72 -18.06
N GLY A 77 24.65 -21.79 -18.69
CA GLY A 77 26.06 -21.90 -19.09
C GLY A 77 26.92 -22.46 -17.97
N ARG A 78 28.21 -22.14 -17.97
CA ARG A 78 29.17 -22.72 -17.02
C ARG A 78 29.16 -21.92 -15.70
N PRO A 79 28.92 -22.57 -14.54
CA PRO A 79 29.05 -21.88 -13.26
C PRO A 79 30.53 -21.53 -12.99
N ILE A 80 30.74 -20.40 -12.34
CA ILE A 80 32.05 -20.01 -11.80
C ILE A 80 31.98 -20.29 -10.29
N ASP A 81 32.79 -21.23 -9.82
CA ASP A 81 32.86 -21.66 -8.41
C ASP A 81 33.64 -20.65 -7.55
N LYS A 82 33.18 -19.41 -7.58
CA LYS A 82 33.63 -18.33 -6.71
C LYS A 82 32.41 -17.47 -6.35
N PRO A 83 32.15 -17.20 -5.07
CA PRO A 83 31.19 -16.17 -4.68
C PRO A 83 31.76 -14.79 -4.99
N PHE A 84 30.95 -13.92 -5.57
CA PHE A 84 31.32 -12.53 -5.86
C PHE A 84 30.58 -11.57 -4.93
N THR A 85 31.26 -10.51 -4.53
CA THR A 85 30.67 -9.34 -3.89
C THR A 85 30.18 -8.34 -4.94
N LEU A 86 29.32 -7.41 -4.52
CA LEU A 86 28.85 -6.35 -5.43
C LEU A 86 30.00 -5.48 -5.94
N ASP A 87 31.00 -5.20 -5.09
CA ASP A 87 32.13 -4.35 -5.45
C ASP A 87 33.09 -5.06 -6.40
N GLU A 88 33.31 -6.38 -6.23
CA GLU A 88 34.04 -7.18 -7.22
C GLU A 88 33.33 -7.16 -8.58
N ILE A 89 32.02 -7.36 -8.63
CA ILE A 89 31.27 -7.28 -9.90
C ILE A 89 31.42 -5.89 -10.50
N ARG A 90 31.23 -4.82 -9.72
CA ARG A 90 31.39 -3.43 -10.20
C ARG A 90 32.78 -3.17 -10.78
N SER A 91 33.82 -3.74 -10.19
CA SER A 91 35.19 -3.60 -10.70
C SER A 91 35.44 -4.38 -11.99
N MET A 92 34.65 -5.43 -12.24
CA MET A 92 34.73 -6.24 -13.46
C MET A 92 33.99 -5.57 -14.63
N VAL A 93 32.93 -4.80 -14.38
CA VAL A 93 32.05 -4.26 -15.44
C VAL A 93 32.50 -2.88 -15.95
N GLY A 94 32.92 -2.79 -17.22
CA GLY A 94 33.38 -1.55 -17.86
C GLY A 94 32.31 -0.48 -18.15
N SER A 95 31.04 -0.84 -18.33
CA SER A 95 29.90 0.09 -18.45
C SER A 95 28.57 -0.67 -18.65
N GLU A 96 27.51 -0.21 -17.99
CA GLU A 96 26.12 -0.72 -17.99
C GLU A 96 25.88 -2.12 -17.38
N VAL A 97 25.71 -2.15 -16.05
CA VAL A 97 25.07 -3.30 -15.38
C VAL A 97 23.56 -3.20 -15.56
N VAL A 98 22.99 -4.06 -16.40
CA VAL A 98 21.53 -4.24 -16.46
C VAL A 98 21.13 -5.06 -15.23
N VAL A 99 20.45 -4.40 -14.29
CA VAL A 99 19.93 -5.04 -13.09
C VAL A 99 18.54 -5.57 -13.39
N HIS A 100 18.40 -6.89 -13.37
CA HIS A 100 17.13 -7.58 -13.39
C HIS A 100 16.76 -7.98 -11.96
N ASP A 101 16.09 -7.11 -11.23
CA ASP A 101 15.61 -7.42 -9.88
C ASP A 101 14.37 -8.32 -9.99
N TYR A 102 14.45 -9.62 -9.74
CA TYR A 102 13.32 -10.56 -9.81
C TYR A 102 12.34 -10.41 -8.65
N MET A 103 12.77 -9.81 -7.54
CA MET A 103 11.86 -9.32 -6.52
C MET A 103 11.10 -8.08 -7.01
N ARG A 104 11.64 -7.29 -7.95
CA ARG A 104 10.97 -6.10 -8.54
C ARG A 104 10.54 -6.24 -10.00
N LEU A 105 10.74 -7.40 -10.63
CA LEU A 105 10.44 -7.66 -12.03
C LEU A 105 9.51 -8.86 -12.16
N LEU A 106 8.27 -8.66 -11.72
CA LEU A 106 7.25 -8.77 -12.75
C LEU A 106 7.70 -7.80 -13.87
N PRO A 107 7.92 -8.25 -15.12
CA PRO A 107 7.62 -7.34 -16.21
C PRO A 107 6.29 -6.71 -15.83
N PHE A 108 6.16 -5.39 -15.92
CA PHE A 108 4.86 -4.86 -16.28
C PHE A 108 4.53 -5.46 -17.66
N HIS A 109 4.21 -6.76 -17.71
CA HIS A 109 3.20 -7.21 -18.61
C HIS A 109 2.03 -6.35 -18.21
N ARG A 110 1.73 -5.45 -19.15
CA ARG A 110 0.36 -5.14 -19.54
C ARG A 110 -0.50 -6.41 -19.35
N THR A 111 -0.92 -6.70 -18.11
CA THR A 111 -2.35 -6.84 -17.92
C THR A 111 -2.91 -5.52 -18.42
N ASP A 112 -4.03 -5.57 -19.11
CA ASP A 112 -4.80 -4.38 -19.46
C ASP A 112 -5.16 -3.64 -18.16
N ARG A 113 -4.16 -2.96 -17.61
CA ARG A 113 -4.26 -1.92 -16.63
C ARG A 113 -4.99 -0.88 -17.47
N PRO A 114 -6.23 -0.52 -17.12
CA PRO A 114 -6.69 0.77 -17.58
C PRO A 114 -5.58 1.76 -17.24
N PRO A 115 -5.34 2.76 -18.11
CA PRO A 115 -4.39 3.81 -17.81
C PRO A 115 -4.59 4.22 -16.35
N ILE A 116 -3.51 4.55 -15.64
CA ILE A 116 -3.64 5.30 -14.39
C ILE A 116 -4.20 6.68 -14.80
N ALA A 117 -5.46 6.68 -15.20
CA ALA A 117 -6.30 7.83 -15.37
C ALA A 117 -6.93 7.97 -14.00
N ALA A 118 -6.40 8.87 -13.18
CA ALA A 118 -7.17 9.58 -12.16
C ALA A 118 -8.13 8.72 -11.28
N ALA A 119 -7.83 7.44 -11.05
CA ALA A 119 -8.81 6.49 -10.52
C ALA A 119 -9.04 6.65 -9.01
N ASP A 120 -8.13 7.34 -8.32
CA ASP A 120 -8.25 7.69 -6.91
C ASP A 120 -8.92 9.08 -6.73
N GLY A 121 -9.37 9.72 -7.82
CA GLY A 121 -9.77 11.13 -7.83
C GLY A 121 -11.26 11.40 -7.61
N ALA A 122 -12.14 10.50 -8.04
CA ALA A 122 -13.60 10.73 -7.98
C ALA A 122 -14.44 9.45 -7.95
N ALA A 123 -13.98 8.36 -8.57
CA ALA A 123 -14.80 7.14 -8.76
C ALA A 123 -14.76 6.14 -7.58
N GLU A 124 -14.06 6.41 -6.48
CA GLU A 124 -13.87 5.41 -5.41
C GLU A 124 -15.11 5.18 -4.54
N LEU A 125 -16.08 6.12 -4.53
CA LEU A 125 -17.33 6.04 -3.77
C LEU A 125 -18.49 6.78 -4.46
N ASP A 126 -18.41 7.00 -5.78
CA ASP A 126 -19.41 7.79 -6.50
C ASP A 126 -20.76 7.06 -6.62
N GLU A 127 -21.76 7.80 -6.16
CA GLU A 127 -23.22 7.68 -6.23
C GLU A 127 -23.88 6.31 -6.53
N GLY A 128 -24.40 5.71 -5.46
CA GLY A 128 -25.76 5.16 -5.48
C GLY A 128 -25.96 3.87 -6.25
N HIS A 129 -25.26 2.79 -5.88
CA HIS A 129 -25.74 1.46 -6.23
C HIS A 129 -26.87 1.04 -5.27
N PRO A 130 -28.10 0.75 -5.78
CA PRO A 130 -29.25 0.33 -4.95
C PRO A 130 -29.11 -1.09 -4.33
N GLN A 131 -27.88 -1.61 -4.17
CA GLN A 131 -27.57 -2.93 -3.62
C GLN A 131 -26.76 -2.87 -2.31
N ALA A 132 -26.80 -1.74 -1.59
CA ALA A 132 -26.02 -1.46 -0.37
C ALA A 132 -26.07 -2.56 0.71
N ILE A 133 -27.21 -3.27 0.86
CA ILE A 133 -27.34 -4.35 1.86
C ILE A 133 -26.54 -5.60 1.43
N ASP A 134 -26.65 -6.01 0.16
CA ASP A 134 -25.94 -7.17 -0.37
C ASP A 134 -24.42 -6.96 -0.35
N GLU A 135 -23.97 -5.72 -0.56
CA GLU A 135 -22.55 -5.38 -0.52
C GLU A 135 -21.97 -5.46 0.90
N SER A 136 -22.69 -4.97 1.92
CA SER A 136 -22.23 -5.07 3.31
C SER A 136 -22.15 -6.52 3.79
N ASP A 137 -23.14 -7.36 3.49
CA ASP A 137 -23.14 -8.78 3.87
C ASP A 137 -21.98 -9.53 3.19
N ARG A 138 -21.69 -9.18 1.94
CA ARG A 138 -20.53 -9.69 1.20
C ARG A 138 -19.21 -9.23 1.81
N CYS A 139 -19.09 -7.95 2.18
CA CYS A 139 -17.93 -7.43 2.89
C CYS A 139 -17.74 -8.10 4.26
N GLN A 140 -18.82 -8.37 4.98
CA GLN A 140 -18.80 -9.08 6.26
C GLN A 140 -18.29 -10.52 6.08
N THR A 141 -18.82 -11.24 5.09
CA THR A 141 -18.35 -12.58 4.71
C THR A 141 -16.87 -12.56 4.33
N PHE A 142 -16.46 -11.55 3.57
CA PHE A 142 -15.07 -11.35 3.17
C PHE A 142 -14.15 -11.19 4.38
N VAL A 143 -14.49 -10.32 5.33
CA VAL A 143 -13.70 -10.13 6.56
C VAL A 143 -13.62 -11.41 7.40
N GLN A 144 -14.68 -12.22 7.45
CA GLN A 144 -14.65 -13.51 8.15
C GLN A 144 -13.67 -14.49 7.50
N LEU A 145 -13.66 -14.58 6.16
CA LEU A 145 -12.71 -15.41 5.43
C LEU A 145 -11.26 -14.94 5.62
N LEU A 146 -11.02 -13.63 5.52
CA LEU A 146 -9.69 -13.07 5.79
C LEU A 146 -9.27 -13.29 7.25
N SER A 147 -10.21 -13.19 8.19
CA SER A 147 -9.99 -13.51 9.60
C SER A 147 -9.61 -14.98 9.82
N ALA A 148 -10.17 -15.91 9.06
CA ALA A 148 -9.78 -17.32 9.13
C ALA A 148 -8.36 -17.55 8.60
N LEU A 149 -8.00 -16.90 7.49
CA LEU A 149 -6.68 -16.99 6.86
C LEU A 149 -5.57 -16.30 7.66
N GLY A 150 -5.88 -15.17 8.31
CA GLY A 150 -4.95 -14.39 9.13
C GLY A 150 -3.93 -13.57 8.35
N SER A 151 -3.40 -14.06 7.22
CA SER A 151 -2.51 -13.30 6.33
C SER A 151 -2.46 -13.91 4.92
N GLY A 152 -1.91 -13.17 3.95
CA GLY A 152 -1.77 -13.66 2.58
C GLY A 152 -1.15 -12.65 1.62
N SER A 153 -1.17 -12.98 0.33
CA SER A 153 -0.78 -12.05 -0.73
C SER A 153 -1.97 -11.17 -1.16
N ILE A 154 -1.72 -9.96 -1.68
CA ILE A 154 -2.78 -9.11 -2.26
C ILE A 154 -3.51 -9.83 -3.41
N ALA A 155 -2.81 -10.66 -4.19
CA ALA A 155 -3.45 -11.49 -5.23
C ALA A 155 -4.48 -12.46 -4.63
N THR A 156 -4.17 -13.06 -3.48
CA THR A 156 -5.11 -13.92 -2.73
C THR A 156 -6.33 -13.13 -2.26
N LEU A 157 -6.12 -11.93 -1.71
CA LEU A 157 -7.19 -11.04 -1.25
C LEU A 157 -8.13 -10.68 -2.42
N GLN A 158 -7.56 -10.25 -3.55
CA GLN A 158 -8.31 -9.88 -4.75
C GLN A 158 -9.10 -11.05 -5.32
N ARG A 159 -8.51 -12.26 -5.34
CA ARG A 159 -9.20 -13.46 -5.80
C ARG A 159 -10.41 -13.79 -4.93
N ILE A 160 -10.26 -13.79 -3.61
CA ILE A 160 -11.37 -14.07 -2.69
C ILE A 160 -12.49 -13.03 -2.87
N TRP A 161 -12.14 -11.74 -2.99
CA TRP A 161 -13.14 -10.69 -3.23
C TRP A 161 -13.89 -10.90 -4.55
N HIS A 162 -13.16 -11.26 -5.61
CA HIS A 162 -13.75 -11.55 -6.91
C HIS A 162 -14.67 -12.78 -6.87
N GLU A 163 -14.27 -13.85 -6.17
CA GLU A 163 -15.09 -15.06 -5.97
C GLU A 163 -16.39 -14.77 -5.21
N LEU A 164 -16.40 -13.76 -4.34
CA LEU A 164 -17.61 -13.25 -3.67
C LEU A 164 -18.46 -12.36 -4.57
N GLY A 165 -18.11 -12.19 -5.86
CA GLY A 165 -18.81 -11.32 -6.81
C GLY A 165 -18.39 -9.86 -6.74
N GLY A 166 -17.31 -9.54 -6.02
CA GLY A 166 -16.79 -8.19 -5.87
C GLY A 166 -16.14 -7.62 -7.13
N GLY A 167 -16.28 -6.31 -7.32
CA GLY A 167 -15.59 -5.54 -8.37
C GLY A 167 -14.09 -5.37 -8.12
N PRO A 168 -13.39 -4.52 -8.90
CA PRO A 168 -11.96 -4.29 -8.73
C PRO A 168 -11.60 -3.81 -7.31
N GLY A 169 -10.89 -4.65 -6.53
CA GLY A 169 -10.74 -4.54 -5.07
C GLY A 169 -9.74 -3.52 -4.51
N ARG A 170 -9.41 -2.43 -5.23
CA ARG A 170 -8.46 -1.42 -4.70
C ARG A 170 -9.07 -0.57 -3.58
N SER A 171 -10.28 -0.03 -3.82
CA SER A 171 -11.04 0.71 -2.80
C SER A 171 -11.26 -0.14 -1.54
N LEU A 172 -11.55 -1.45 -1.71
CA LEU A 172 -11.72 -2.39 -0.61
C LEU A 172 -10.50 -2.52 0.30
N THR A 173 -9.28 -2.59 -0.27
CA THR A 173 -8.07 -2.76 0.55
C THR A 173 -7.81 -1.53 1.40
N ARG A 174 -7.97 -0.33 0.82
CA ARG A 174 -7.88 0.94 1.56
C ARG A 174 -8.94 0.99 2.65
N MET A 175 -10.19 0.70 2.32
CA MET A 175 -11.31 0.70 3.26
C MET A 175 -11.04 -0.22 4.46
N LEU A 176 -10.61 -1.46 4.22
CA LEU A 176 -10.32 -2.41 5.30
C LEU A 176 -9.14 -1.97 6.17
N ARG A 177 -8.15 -1.26 5.59
CA ARG A 177 -7.07 -0.61 6.35
C ARG A 177 -7.59 0.54 7.20
N LEU A 178 -8.41 1.43 6.63
CA LEU A 178 -9.02 2.56 7.35
C LEU A 178 -9.83 2.06 8.56
N LEU A 179 -10.66 1.03 8.37
CA LEU A 179 -11.47 0.42 9.44
C LEU A 179 -10.65 -0.47 10.41
N GLY A 180 -9.36 -0.65 10.15
CA GLY A 180 -8.45 -1.40 11.02
C GLY A 180 -8.67 -2.91 11.03
N TYR A 181 -9.16 -3.50 9.94
CA TYR A 181 -9.26 -4.96 9.80
C TYR A 181 -7.94 -5.59 9.40
N LEU A 182 -7.17 -4.94 8.53
CA LEU A 182 -5.92 -5.47 8.02
C LEU A 182 -4.83 -4.40 7.90
N GLU A 183 -3.59 -4.87 7.85
CA GLU A 183 -2.41 -4.12 7.49
C GLU A 183 -1.82 -4.69 6.21
N THR A 184 -1.07 -3.87 5.49
CA THR A 184 -0.19 -4.35 4.41
C THR A 184 1.26 -4.12 4.76
N ASP A 185 2.13 -4.97 4.23
CA ASP A 185 3.57 -4.77 4.35
C ASP A 185 4.05 -3.53 3.57
N ARG A 186 5.32 -3.16 3.73
CA ARG A 186 5.91 -1.99 3.05
C ARG A 186 5.86 -2.09 1.53
N THR A 187 5.88 -3.30 0.99
CA THR A 187 5.81 -3.50 -0.47
C THR A 187 4.39 -3.45 -1.01
N GLY A 188 3.38 -3.48 -0.14
CA GLY A 188 1.98 -3.58 -0.51
C GLY A 188 1.64 -4.88 -1.22
N ARG A 189 2.43 -5.94 -1.02
CA ARG A 189 2.22 -7.26 -1.67
C ARG A 189 1.62 -8.28 -0.73
N HIS A 190 1.80 -8.09 0.56
CA HIS A 190 1.29 -8.96 1.60
C HIS A 190 0.36 -8.19 2.52
N TRP A 191 -0.64 -8.90 3.03
CA TRP A 191 -1.56 -8.39 4.03
C TRP A 191 -1.57 -9.32 5.24
N ALA A 192 -1.91 -8.75 6.39
CA ALA A 192 -2.14 -9.47 7.63
C ALA A 192 -3.34 -8.87 8.35
N MET A 193 -4.18 -9.71 8.95
CA MET A 193 -5.28 -9.26 9.80
C MET A 193 -4.72 -8.57 11.03
N ALA A 194 -5.31 -7.41 11.35
CA ALA A 194 -5.08 -6.77 12.63
C ALA A 194 -5.62 -7.67 13.76
N PRO A 195 -4.97 -7.68 14.93
CA PRO A 195 -5.47 -8.43 16.09
C PRO A 195 -6.84 -7.90 16.52
N THR A 196 -7.63 -8.75 17.18
CA THR A 196 -8.90 -8.34 17.77
C THR A 196 -8.66 -7.32 18.88
N VAL A 197 -9.28 -6.14 18.77
CA VAL A 197 -9.14 -5.06 19.75
C VAL A 197 -10.51 -4.49 20.10
N PHE A 198 -10.72 -4.22 21.38
CA PHE A 198 -11.86 -3.51 21.92
C PHE A 198 -11.45 -2.07 22.25
N VAL A 199 -12.14 -1.09 21.65
CA VAL A 199 -11.80 0.33 21.73
C VAL A 199 -12.99 1.12 22.26
N PRO A 200 -12.91 1.78 23.43
CA PRO A 200 -13.97 2.67 23.90
C PRO A 200 -14.20 3.82 22.92
N ILE A 201 -15.46 4.16 22.66
CA ILE A 201 -15.84 5.31 21.84
C ILE A 201 -16.02 6.51 22.79
N ALA A 202 -15.20 7.54 22.60
CA ALA A 202 -15.18 8.71 23.48
C ALA A 202 -16.25 9.75 23.13
N HIS A 203 -16.59 9.88 21.85
CA HIS A 203 -17.42 10.98 21.32
C HIS A 203 -18.43 10.50 20.28
N GLY A 204 -19.48 11.32 20.06
CA GLY A 204 -20.51 11.07 19.05
C GLY A 204 -21.70 10.23 19.53
N PRO A 205 -22.55 9.74 18.61
CA PRO A 205 -23.80 9.04 18.94
C PRO A 205 -23.64 7.75 19.75
N HIS A 206 -22.44 7.15 19.71
CA HIS A 206 -22.12 5.91 20.42
C HIS A 206 -21.12 6.14 21.56
N ALA A 207 -21.00 7.36 22.07
CA ALA A 207 -20.12 7.67 23.20
C ALA A 207 -20.46 6.78 24.41
N GLY A 208 -19.42 6.20 25.03
CA GLY A 208 -19.55 5.25 26.14
C GLY A 208 -19.69 3.77 25.72
N ALA A 209 -19.96 3.50 24.44
CA ALA A 209 -19.93 2.14 23.90
C ALA A 209 -18.50 1.68 23.57
N VAL A 210 -18.35 0.41 23.17
CA VAL A 210 -17.07 -0.18 22.77
C VAL A 210 -17.13 -0.69 21.34
N LEU A 211 -16.18 -0.26 20.52
CA LEU A 211 -15.98 -0.72 19.15
C LEU A 211 -15.12 -2.00 19.11
N LEU A 212 -15.55 -2.99 18.32
CA LEU A 212 -14.76 -4.17 17.99
C LEU A 212 -13.98 -3.96 16.69
N CYS A 213 -12.65 -3.85 16.77
CA CYS A 213 -11.73 -3.71 15.63
C CYS A 213 -10.95 -4.99 15.33
N GLY A 214 -10.39 -5.07 14.11
CA GLY A 214 -9.47 -6.12 13.69
C GLY A 214 -10.15 -7.44 13.34
N ARG A 215 -9.45 -8.55 13.59
CA ARG A 215 -9.93 -9.90 13.31
C ARG A 215 -11.28 -10.17 13.99
N ARG A 216 -12.21 -10.73 13.23
CA ARG A 216 -13.53 -11.14 13.72
C ARG A 216 -13.83 -12.56 13.24
N ASP A 217 -14.15 -13.44 14.17
CA ASP A 217 -14.75 -14.73 13.83
C ASP A 217 -16.21 -14.79 14.31
N GLN A 218 -16.97 -15.69 13.69
CA GLN A 218 -18.40 -15.83 13.97
C GLN A 218 -18.69 -16.27 15.41
N ARG A 219 -17.78 -17.03 16.05
CA ARG A 219 -17.96 -17.53 17.41
C ARG A 219 -17.82 -16.40 18.42
N LEU A 220 -16.82 -15.55 18.25
CA LEU A 220 -16.63 -14.35 19.07
C LEU A 220 -17.85 -13.43 18.96
N VAL A 221 -18.28 -13.10 17.73
CA VAL A 221 -19.42 -12.19 17.54
C VAL A 221 -20.69 -12.77 18.18
N ALA A 222 -20.96 -14.06 18.00
CA ALA A 222 -22.11 -14.71 18.64
C ALA A 222 -22.02 -14.72 20.17
N ALA A 223 -20.83 -14.99 20.74
CA ALA A 223 -20.62 -14.97 22.19
C ALA A 223 -20.81 -13.57 22.78
N LEU A 224 -20.35 -12.53 22.08
CA LEU A 224 -20.57 -11.14 22.47
C LEU A 224 -22.05 -10.78 22.43
N ALA A 225 -22.76 -11.14 21.36
CA ALA A 225 -24.20 -10.89 21.24
C ALA A 225 -25.05 -11.64 22.26
N ALA A 226 -24.58 -12.80 22.75
CA ALA A 226 -25.24 -13.53 23.81
C ALA A 226 -25.03 -12.92 25.22
N ALA A 227 -23.95 -12.16 25.41
CA ALA A 227 -23.55 -11.60 26.70
C ALA A 227 -23.82 -10.09 26.85
N PHE A 228 -23.90 -9.36 25.74
CA PHE A 228 -23.99 -7.89 25.70
C PHE A 228 -24.96 -7.42 24.61
N GLN A 229 -25.38 -6.15 24.71
CA GLN A 229 -26.13 -5.51 23.63
C GLN A 229 -25.17 -5.12 22.49
N VAL A 230 -25.21 -5.89 21.40
CA VAL A 230 -24.39 -5.66 20.20
C VAL A 230 -25.23 -5.01 19.11
N GLU A 231 -24.79 -3.86 18.64
CA GLU A 231 -25.34 -3.12 17.52
C GLU A 231 -24.42 -3.25 16.30
N HIS A 232 -25.01 -3.53 15.14
CA HIS A 232 -24.32 -3.55 13.85
C HIS A 232 -24.67 -2.28 13.07
N VAL A 233 -23.76 -1.31 13.04
CA VAL A 233 -23.96 -0.05 12.34
C VAL A 233 -23.41 -0.15 10.93
N MET A 234 -24.29 0.02 9.95
CA MET A 234 -23.92 0.00 8.54
C MET A 234 -22.98 1.15 8.19
N GLN A 235 -21.97 0.86 7.36
CA GLN A 235 -21.12 1.91 6.83
C GLN A 235 -21.91 2.81 5.86
N PRO A 236 -21.54 4.10 5.70
CA PRO A 236 -22.17 4.96 4.71
C PRO A 236 -22.22 4.30 3.32
N HIS A 237 -23.35 4.47 2.64
CA HIS A 237 -23.62 3.88 1.32
C HIS A 237 -23.59 2.33 1.27
N GLY A 238 -23.53 1.64 2.41
CA GLY A 238 -23.38 0.18 2.47
C GLY A 238 -22.00 -0.33 2.07
N VAL A 239 -21.02 0.57 1.93
CA VAL A 239 -19.68 0.22 1.46
C VAL A 239 -18.85 -0.21 2.66
N GLY A 240 -18.67 -1.52 2.79
CA GLY A 240 -17.82 -2.14 3.81
C GLY A 240 -18.54 -2.90 4.91
N PRO A 241 -17.77 -3.63 5.73
CA PRO A 241 -18.31 -4.41 6.83
C PRO A 241 -18.89 -3.48 7.92
N ALA A 242 -20.08 -3.82 8.42
CA ALA A 242 -20.72 -3.09 9.51
C ALA A 242 -19.78 -2.91 10.72
N ALA A 243 -19.82 -1.73 11.34
CA ALA A 243 -19.19 -1.50 12.63
C ALA A 243 -19.92 -2.32 13.69
N CYS A 244 -19.17 -3.00 14.55
CA CYS A 244 -19.72 -3.79 15.65
C CYS A 244 -19.51 -2.99 16.94
N ILE A 245 -20.61 -2.42 17.44
CA ILE A 245 -20.65 -1.53 18.60
C ILE A 245 -21.30 -2.28 19.75
N ILE A 246 -20.66 -2.27 20.91
CA ILE A 246 -21.07 -3.06 22.07
C ILE A 246 -21.41 -2.10 23.20
N HIS A 247 -22.67 -2.10 23.61
CA HIS A 247 -23.21 -1.23 24.65
C HIS A 247 -23.12 -1.90 26.02
N ASP A 248 -23.10 -1.07 27.07
CA ASP A 248 -23.12 -1.50 28.48
C ASP A 248 -22.03 -2.50 28.87
N ALA A 249 -20.89 -2.47 28.19
CA ALA A 249 -19.78 -3.38 28.40
C ALA A 249 -18.49 -2.65 28.75
N THR A 250 -17.74 -3.19 29.72
CA THR A 250 -16.38 -2.73 29.99
C THR A 250 -15.39 -3.47 29.07
N PRO A 251 -14.32 -2.82 28.58
CA PRO A 251 -13.30 -3.50 27.77
C PRO A 251 -12.72 -4.75 28.45
N ALA A 252 -12.59 -4.74 29.78
CA ALA A 252 -12.12 -5.89 30.54
C ALA A 252 -13.09 -7.09 30.48
N ALA A 253 -14.40 -6.86 30.51
CA ALA A 253 -15.40 -7.91 30.34
C ALA A 253 -15.34 -8.53 28.94
N LEU A 254 -15.21 -7.68 27.91
CA LEU A 254 -15.13 -8.10 26.52
C LEU A 254 -13.89 -8.96 26.24
N VAL A 255 -12.73 -8.59 26.80
CA VAL A 255 -11.50 -9.41 26.71
C VAL A 255 -11.68 -10.78 27.35
N ARG A 256 -12.38 -10.87 28.50
CA ARG A 256 -12.67 -12.17 29.14
C ARG A 256 -13.57 -13.04 28.26
N THR A 257 -14.65 -12.48 27.72
CA THR A 257 -15.55 -13.20 26.79
C THR A 257 -14.80 -13.69 25.55
N ALA A 258 -13.89 -12.88 25.00
CA ALA A 258 -13.05 -13.30 23.88
C ALA A 258 -12.11 -14.46 24.25
N ALA A 259 -11.50 -14.41 25.45
CA ALA A 259 -10.62 -15.46 25.95
C ALA A 259 -11.34 -16.80 26.14
N GLU A 260 -12.60 -16.78 26.61
CA GLU A 260 -13.45 -17.99 26.71
C GLU A 260 -13.69 -18.64 25.34
N GLN A 261 -13.73 -17.85 24.28
CA GLN A 261 -13.81 -18.31 22.89
C GLN A 261 -12.44 -18.65 22.27
N ARG A 262 -11.36 -18.64 23.07
CA ARG A 262 -9.97 -18.85 22.63
C ARG A 262 -9.51 -17.82 21.59
N VAL A 263 -10.08 -16.62 21.61
CA VAL A 263 -9.64 -15.50 20.77
C VAL A 263 -8.73 -14.59 21.60
N THR A 264 -7.53 -14.33 21.08
CA THR A 264 -6.63 -13.34 21.67
C THR A 264 -7.14 -11.95 21.33
N ALA A 265 -7.67 -11.24 22.33
CA ALA A 265 -8.13 -9.87 22.20
C ALA A 265 -7.40 -8.93 23.17
N ARG A 266 -7.40 -7.64 22.85
CA ARG A 266 -6.84 -6.59 23.71
C ARG A 266 -7.85 -5.47 23.91
N ALA A 267 -7.87 -4.88 25.10
CA ALA A 267 -8.48 -3.58 25.31
C ALA A 267 -7.44 -2.50 24.96
N MET A 268 -7.85 -1.48 24.21
CA MET A 268 -7.01 -0.32 23.93
C MET A 268 -7.82 0.95 24.09
N ASP A 269 -7.29 1.89 24.86
CA ASP A 269 -7.89 3.20 25.00
C ASP A 269 -7.65 4.03 23.73
N ASP A 270 -8.71 4.71 23.28
CA ASP A 270 -8.72 5.74 22.23
C ASP A 270 -7.67 5.51 21.11
N LEU A 271 -7.96 4.48 20.29
CA LEU A 271 -7.06 4.05 19.24
C LEU A 271 -6.78 5.15 18.22
N GLY A 272 -7.80 5.97 17.90
CA GLY A 272 -7.70 7.10 17.00
C GLY A 272 -6.73 8.16 17.50
N ALA A 273 -6.90 8.66 18.73
CA ALA A 273 -5.98 9.65 19.29
C ALA A 273 -4.57 9.08 19.53
N ARG A 274 -4.46 7.80 19.92
CA ARG A 274 -3.16 7.15 20.04
C ARG A 274 -2.42 7.09 18.70
N LEU A 275 -3.10 6.74 17.62
CA LEU A 275 -2.53 6.78 16.27
C LEU A 275 -2.13 8.20 15.91
N ALA A 276 -3.03 9.18 16.05
CA ALA A 276 -2.75 10.58 15.74
C ALA A 276 -1.52 11.13 16.47
N ARG A 277 -1.36 10.81 17.77
CA ARG A 277 -0.16 11.20 18.53
C ARG A 277 1.12 10.57 17.97
N ALA A 278 1.08 9.30 17.58
CA ALA A 278 2.23 8.55 17.07
C ALA A 278 2.65 8.93 15.63
N LEU A 279 1.74 9.50 14.83
CA LEU A 279 2.06 9.93 13.47
C LEU A 279 3.07 11.09 13.47
N PRO A 280 3.98 11.17 12.50
CA PRO A 280 4.82 12.36 12.33
C PRO A 280 3.99 13.55 11.84
N ASP A 281 4.60 14.73 11.78
CA ASP A 281 4.10 15.81 10.92
C ASP A 281 4.25 15.44 9.44
N LEU A 282 3.72 16.27 8.54
CA LEU A 282 3.76 16.01 7.11
C LEU A 282 5.19 15.85 6.57
N GLY A 283 6.14 16.67 7.05
CA GLY A 283 7.54 16.56 6.69
C GLY A 283 8.14 15.20 7.07
N GLY A 284 7.97 14.79 8.33
CA GLY A 284 8.42 13.49 8.82
C GLY A 284 7.68 12.31 8.20
N TRP A 285 6.45 12.49 7.70
CA TRP A 285 5.77 11.50 6.88
C TRP A 285 6.45 11.34 5.51
N VAL A 286 6.76 12.44 4.82
CA VAL A 286 7.48 12.43 3.52
C VAL A 286 8.84 11.74 3.66
N GLU A 287 9.59 12.02 4.72
CA GLU A 287 10.92 11.41 4.94
C GLU A 287 10.89 9.88 5.03
N ARG A 288 9.77 9.31 5.50
CA ARG A 288 9.55 7.88 5.69
C ARG A 288 9.09 7.15 4.42
N LEU A 289 8.79 7.88 3.34
CA LEU A 289 8.36 7.28 2.07
C LEU A 289 9.45 6.45 1.39
N GLU A 290 9.03 5.45 0.60
CA GLU A 290 9.94 4.56 -0.13
C GLU A 290 10.70 5.38 -1.19
N HIS A 291 12.04 5.34 -1.14
CA HIS A 291 12.87 5.91 -2.20
C HIS A 291 12.94 4.99 -3.41
N ILE A 292 12.65 5.55 -4.59
CA ILE A 292 12.72 4.86 -5.89
C ILE A 292 14.01 5.29 -6.61
N PRO A 293 15.07 4.47 -6.57
CA PRO A 293 16.32 4.80 -7.24
C PRO A 293 16.22 4.66 -8.76
N GLY A 294 17.11 5.33 -9.49
CA GLY A 294 17.27 5.14 -10.94
C GLY A 294 16.21 5.83 -11.81
N VAL A 295 15.39 6.71 -11.24
CA VAL A 295 14.46 7.54 -12.02
C VAL A 295 15.25 8.64 -12.72
N HIS A 296 15.32 8.57 -14.05
CA HIS A 296 15.98 9.56 -14.91
C HIS A 296 14.94 10.35 -15.71
N PRO A 297 14.55 11.58 -15.29
CA PRO A 297 13.47 12.34 -15.89
C PRO A 297 13.61 12.58 -17.39
N GLY A 298 14.84 12.63 -17.93
CA GLY A 298 15.09 12.76 -19.36
C GLY A 298 14.55 11.61 -20.23
N ARG A 299 14.22 10.46 -19.64
CA ARG A 299 13.58 9.31 -20.33
C ARG A 299 12.06 9.42 -20.39
N PHE A 300 11.47 10.43 -19.76
CA PHE A 300 10.03 10.55 -19.58
C PHE A 300 9.50 11.88 -20.12
N SER A 301 8.24 11.89 -20.58
CA SER A 301 7.44 13.10 -20.55
C SER A 301 6.97 13.27 -19.10
N VAL A 302 7.12 14.49 -18.62
CA VAL A 302 6.94 14.83 -17.21
C VAL A 302 5.80 15.81 -17.11
N ALA A 303 4.85 15.53 -16.24
CA ALA A 303 3.82 16.48 -15.84
C ALA A 303 3.86 16.63 -14.32
N ARG A 304 3.62 17.85 -13.81
CA ARG A 304 3.59 18.13 -12.38
C ARG A 304 2.17 18.48 -11.95
N TYR A 305 1.77 17.97 -10.80
CA TYR A 305 0.52 18.36 -10.17
C TYR A 305 0.58 19.82 -9.73
N ASP A 306 -0.40 20.62 -10.16
CA ASP A 306 -0.49 22.06 -9.84
C ASP A 306 -1.46 22.38 -8.71
N GLY A 307 -2.02 21.35 -8.07
CA GLY A 307 -3.10 21.47 -7.08
C GLY A 307 -4.47 21.09 -7.61
N ARG A 308 -4.63 20.98 -8.93
CA ARG A 308 -5.87 20.54 -9.57
C ARG A 308 -5.63 19.40 -10.55
N GLU A 309 -4.65 19.57 -11.45
CA GLU A 309 -4.36 18.61 -12.51
C GLU A 309 -2.85 18.47 -12.77
N PHE A 310 -2.48 17.53 -13.62
CA PHE A 310 -1.09 17.34 -14.03
C PHE A 310 -0.81 18.15 -15.30
N ALA A 311 -0.07 19.24 -15.16
CA ALA A 311 0.36 20.08 -16.25
C ALA A 311 1.74 19.64 -16.79
N PRO A 312 1.95 19.54 -18.12
CA PRO A 312 3.26 19.21 -18.69
C PRO A 312 4.34 20.21 -18.25
N VAL A 313 5.51 19.71 -17.85
CA VAL A 313 6.64 20.55 -17.42
C VAL A 313 7.98 20.01 -17.92
N ALA A 314 8.94 20.90 -18.12
CA ALA A 314 10.34 20.51 -18.24
C ALA A 314 10.90 20.23 -16.84
N PHE A 315 11.45 19.02 -16.62
CA PHE A 315 12.14 18.69 -15.37
C PHE A 315 13.58 19.28 -15.38
N SER A 316 13.69 20.59 -15.51
CA SER A 316 14.96 21.33 -15.40
C SER A 316 15.10 22.01 -14.04
N SER A 317 13.98 22.36 -13.40
CA SER A 317 13.96 23.12 -12.15
C SER A 317 14.17 22.29 -10.89
N GLY A 318 14.01 20.96 -10.96
CA GLY A 318 14.15 20.07 -9.79
C GLY A 318 13.29 20.52 -8.61
N GLN A 319 12.09 21.04 -8.86
CA GLN A 319 11.20 21.55 -7.81
C GLN A 319 10.50 20.41 -7.08
N SER A 320 10.26 20.56 -5.77
CA SER A 320 9.44 19.61 -5.03
C SER A 320 8.03 19.57 -5.61
N GLY A 321 7.44 18.38 -5.68
CA GLY A 321 6.07 18.22 -6.19
C GLY A 321 5.72 16.77 -6.52
N LEU A 322 4.46 16.55 -6.86
CA LEU A 322 3.96 15.28 -7.37
C LEU A 322 4.06 15.29 -8.89
N TYR A 323 4.64 14.23 -9.47
CA TYR A 323 4.91 14.15 -10.90
C TYR A 323 4.36 12.86 -11.51
N ASP A 324 3.78 13.01 -12.70
CA ASP A 324 3.47 11.93 -13.61
C ASP A 324 4.61 11.76 -14.61
N LEU A 325 5.11 10.53 -14.72
CA LEU A 325 6.19 10.13 -15.62
C LEU A 325 5.65 9.14 -16.65
N ARG A 326 5.70 9.51 -17.93
CA ARG A 326 5.28 8.64 -19.05
C ARG A 326 6.47 8.41 -19.96
N THR A 327 6.71 7.17 -20.38
CA THR A 327 7.90 6.81 -21.18
C THR A 327 7.93 7.62 -22.49
N ARG A 328 9.07 8.21 -22.85
CA ARG A 328 9.25 8.79 -24.19
C ARG A 328 9.63 7.69 -25.16
N HIS A 329 8.76 7.36 -26.10
CA HIS A 329 9.16 6.55 -27.25
C HIS A 329 9.78 7.44 -28.33
N SER A 330 11.03 7.13 -28.66
CA SER A 330 11.77 7.75 -29.75
C SER A 330 11.29 7.17 -31.09
N ARG A 331 10.48 7.96 -31.82
CA ARG A 331 9.99 7.77 -33.21
C ARG A 331 8.70 6.94 -33.36
N GLY A 332 7.60 7.64 -33.63
CA GLY A 332 6.29 7.11 -34.01
C GLY A 332 5.17 7.98 -33.45
N GLU A 333 4.02 8.04 -34.14
CA GLU A 333 2.82 8.64 -33.56
C GLU A 333 2.42 7.90 -32.27
N PRO A 334 2.02 8.62 -31.21
CA PRO A 334 1.66 8.00 -29.95
C PRO A 334 0.43 7.11 -30.11
N THR A 335 0.59 5.81 -29.89
CA THR A 335 -0.52 4.85 -29.77
C THR A 335 -1.31 5.13 -28.48
N ALA A 336 -2.56 4.67 -28.40
CA ALA A 336 -3.38 4.81 -27.18
C ALA A 336 -2.70 4.23 -25.92
N GLN A 337 -1.80 3.27 -26.12
CA GLN A 337 -1.04 2.61 -25.07
C GLN A 337 0.26 3.34 -24.69
N ASP A 338 0.66 4.36 -25.46
CA ASP A 338 1.75 5.30 -25.15
C ASP A 338 1.28 6.44 -24.21
N ARG A 339 -0.01 6.47 -23.86
CA ARG A 339 -0.58 7.44 -22.91
C ARG A 339 -0.62 6.94 -21.47
N ALA A 340 -0.28 5.67 -21.22
CA ALA A 340 -0.32 5.12 -19.87
C ALA A 340 0.79 5.72 -19.00
N VAL A 341 0.42 6.31 -17.87
CA VAL A 341 1.38 6.77 -16.86
C VAL A 341 2.14 5.55 -16.33
N GLU A 342 3.48 5.62 -16.37
CA GLU A 342 4.35 4.56 -15.87
C GLU A 342 4.53 4.70 -14.36
N TYR A 343 4.76 5.93 -13.91
CA TYR A 343 4.90 6.26 -12.50
C TYR A 343 4.19 7.56 -12.16
N THR A 344 3.56 7.58 -10.99
CA THR A 344 3.29 8.82 -10.26
C THR A 344 4.14 8.81 -9.00
N LEU A 345 5.03 9.79 -8.86
CA LEU A 345 6.01 9.85 -7.76
C LEU A 345 6.10 11.26 -7.20
N LEU A 346 6.37 11.35 -5.90
CA LEU A 346 6.68 12.60 -5.23
C LEU A 346 8.18 12.88 -5.35
N TYR A 347 8.57 14.00 -5.95
CA TYR A 347 9.97 14.44 -5.95
C TYR A 347 10.20 15.39 -4.78
N HIS A 348 11.20 15.09 -3.95
CA HIS A 348 11.57 15.90 -2.79
C HIS A 348 12.92 16.59 -3.05
N ALA A 349 12.85 17.83 -3.54
CA ALA A 349 14.00 18.60 -4.00
C ALA A 349 15.14 18.75 -2.97
N PRO A 350 14.87 19.03 -1.67
CA PRO A 350 15.93 19.16 -0.67
C PRO A 350 16.84 17.92 -0.56
N THR A 351 16.29 16.74 -0.85
CA THR A 351 17.03 15.47 -0.79
C THR A 351 17.36 14.88 -2.17
N GLY A 352 16.86 15.47 -3.26
CA GLY A 352 16.98 14.92 -4.61
C GLY A 352 16.35 13.53 -4.80
N ARG A 353 15.39 13.14 -3.94
CA ARG A 353 14.80 11.79 -3.92
C ARG A 353 13.48 11.72 -4.67
N TRP A 354 13.28 10.62 -5.38
CA TRP A 354 11.97 10.19 -5.89
C TRP A 354 11.31 9.26 -4.89
N LEU A 355 10.12 9.63 -4.42
CA LEU A 355 9.43 8.97 -3.32
C LEU A 355 8.12 8.35 -3.80
N ARG A 356 7.76 7.21 -3.20
CA ARG A 356 6.50 6.51 -3.42
C ARG A 356 5.73 6.42 -2.11
N GLY A 357 4.44 6.71 -2.16
CA GLY A 357 3.50 6.63 -1.05
C GLY A 357 2.08 6.37 -1.53
N ASP A 358 1.10 6.50 -0.62
CA ASP A 358 -0.30 6.53 -1.02
C ASP A 358 -0.59 7.80 -1.83
N TRP A 359 -1.48 7.67 -2.81
CA TRP A 359 -1.83 8.77 -3.72
C TRP A 359 -2.30 10.02 -2.99
N HIS A 360 -3.24 9.87 -2.05
CA HIS A 360 -3.78 11.00 -1.29
C HIS A 360 -2.69 11.71 -0.50
N GLY A 361 -1.82 10.97 0.19
CA GLY A 361 -0.69 11.55 0.92
C GLY A 361 0.28 12.30 0.02
N MET A 362 0.65 11.72 -1.13
CA MET A 362 1.55 12.39 -2.07
C MET A 362 0.91 13.64 -2.68
N ARG A 363 -0.38 13.59 -2.99
CA ARG A 363 -1.16 14.74 -3.49
C ARG A 363 -1.25 15.84 -2.44
N TYR A 364 -1.55 15.46 -1.20
CA TYR A 364 -1.62 16.37 -0.05
C TYR A 364 -0.29 17.09 0.17
N ALA A 365 0.83 16.37 0.16
CA ALA A 365 2.16 16.97 0.27
C ALA A 365 2.47 17.96 -0.87
N ALA A 366 2.05 17.66 -2.10
CA ALA A 366 2.24 18.58 -3.22
C ALA A 366 1.41 19.86 -3.10
N ILE A 367 0.19 19.77 -2.56
CA ILE A 367 -0.69 20.94 -2.28
C ILE A 367 -0.05 21.82 -1.20
N ASP A 368 0.43 21.22 -0.11
CA ASP A 368 1.11 21.92 0.98
C ASP A 368 2.38 22.65 0.49
N TRP A 369 3.22 21.98 -0.31
CA TRP A 369 4.42 22.61 -0.89
C TRP A 369 4.13 23.72 -1.89
N ALA A 370 2.94 23.72 -2.51
CA ALA A 370 2.47 24.81 -3.36
C ALA A 370 1.96 26.01 -2.54
N GLY A 371 1.95 25.92 -1.21
CA GLY A 371 1.42 26.96 -0.33
C GLY A 371 -0.10 27.09 -0.39
N ILE A 372 -0.79 26.07 -0.90
CA ILE A 372 -2.25 26.04 -0.97
C ILE A 372 -2.77 25.61 0.39
N ALA A 373 -3.58 26.47 1.03
CA ALA A 373 -4.15 26.18 2.34
C ALA A 373 -5.02 24.90 2.34
N CYS A 374 -5.11 24.21 3.48
CA CYS A 374 -5.97 23.04 3.67
C CYS A 374 -7.09 23.34 4.68
N PRO A 375 -8.18 24.00 4.25
CA PRO A 375 -9.29 24.35 5.12
C PRO A 375 -10.05 23.10 5.56
N ILE A 376 -10.55 23.18 6.78
CA ILE A 376 -11.49 22.22 7.36
C ILE A 376 -12.65 22.99 7.98
N GLN A 377 -13.84 22.40 7.92
CA GLN A 377 -14.99 22.87 8.70
C GLN A 377 -15.17 21.87 9.84
N TYR A 378 -15.16 22.36 11.08
CA TYR A 378 -15.25 21.50 12.25
C TYR A 378 -16.17 22.11 13.29
N ASP A 379 -17.25 21.41 13.60
CA ASP A 379 -18.15 21.74 14.70
C ASP A 379 -17.76 20.93 15.95
N PRO A 380 -17.18 21.57 16.98
CA PRO A 380 -16.78 20.88 18.21
C PRO A 380 -17.95 20.37 19.05
N ALA A 381 -19.17 20.90 18.87
CA ALA A 381 -20.34 20.48 19.63
C ALA A 381 -20.89 19.14 19.13
N THR A 382 -20.95 18.96 17.82
CA THR A 382 -21.44 17.71 17.19
C THR A 382 -20.31 16.74 16.85
N GLY A 383 -19.06 17.20 16.83
CA GLY A 383 -17.92 16.43 16.33
C GLY A 383 -17.99 16.20 14.82
N TRP A 384 -18.74 17.03 14.09
CA TRP A 384 -18.82 16.98 12.63
C TRP A 384 -17.59 17.64 12.03
N LEU A 385 -16.90 16.90 11.16
CA LEU A 385 -15.74 17.37 10.41
C LEU A 385 -16.03 17.23 8.93
N ARG A 386 -15.74 18.28 8.16
CA ARG A 386 -15.75 18.23 6.70
C ARG A 386 -14.39 18.59 6.13
N VAL A 387 -13.94 17.76 5.19
CA VAL A 387 -12.67 17.91 4.47
C VAL A 387 -12.96 17.98 2.98
N ASP A 388 -12.38 18.96 2.28
CA ASP A 388 -12.48 19.09 0.83
C ASP A 388 -11.94 17.84 0.12
N ALA A 389 -12.67 17.37 -0.89
CA ALA A 389 -12.32 16.18 -1.66
C ALA A 389 -10.93 16.19 -2.29
N GLN A 390 -10.53 17.34 -2.82
CA GLN A 390 -9.25 17.55 -3.46
C GLN A 390 -8.12 17.58 -2.42
N ARG A 391 -8.46 17.86 -1.16
CA ARG A 391 -7.54 17.97 -0.02
C ARG A 391 -7.67 16.82 0.97
N ARG A 392 -8.18 15.66 0.53
CA ARG A 392 -8.22 14.43 1.33
C ARG A 392 -6.84 14.10 1.92
N TRP A 393 -6.83 13.74 3.20
CA TRP A 393 -5.62 13.56 3.99
C TRP A 393 -4.85 12.29 3.61
N PRO A 394 -3.54 12.19 3.94
CA PRO A 394 -2.82 10.93 3.81
C PRO A 394 -3.51 9.84 4.64
N GLU A 395 -3.51 8.60 4.12
CA GLU A 395 -4.34 7.52 4.65
C GLU A 395 -4.21 7.32 6.16
N LEU A 396 -3.00 7.37 6.69
CA LEU A 396 -2.77 7.10 8.11
C LEU A 396 -3.41 8.15 9.03
N TYR A 397 -3.54 9.40 8.56
CA TYR A 397 -4.17 10.47 9.32
C TYR A 397 -5.70 10.36 9.23
N GLU A 398 -6.24 10.06 8.05
CA GLU A 398 -7.68 9.74 7.88
C GLU A 398 -8.06 8.52 8.71
N ARG A 399 -7.20 7.51 8.75
CA ARG A 399 -7.40 6.30 9.56
C ARG A 399 -7.55 6.61 11.04
N ALA A 400 -6.87 7.64 11.56
CA ALA A 400 -7.05 8.04 12.95
C ALA A 400 -8.49 8.50 13.24
N LEU A 401 -9.13 9.19 12.29
CA LEU A 401 -10.54 9.57 12.37
C LEU A 401 -11.46 8.34 12.31
N VAL A 402 -11.23 7.46 11.34
CA VAL A 402 -12.06 6.26 11.13
C VAL A 402 -11.96 5.29 12.32
N LEU A 403 -10.78 5.13 12.91
CA LEU A 403 -10.60 4.26 14.08
C LEU A 403 -11.19 4.83 15.37
N ALA A 404 -11.39 6.16 15.46
CA ALA A 404 -12.03 6.78 16.61
C ALA A 404 -13.54 6.48 16.67
N THR A 405 -14.16 6.24 15.50
CA THR A 405 -15.62 6.12 15.38
C THR A 405 -16.07 4.75 14.87
N GLY A 406 -15.17 3.99 14.23
CA GLY A 406 -15.49 2.78 13.49
C GLY A 406 -16.25 3.02 12.19
N ARG A 407 -16.37 4.28 11.74
CA ARG A 407 -17.17 4.69 10.58
C ARG A 407 -16.31 5.33 9.50
N LEU A 408 -16.55 4.93 8.25
CA LEU A 408 -16.01 5.61 7.07
C LEU A 408 -16.64 7.00 6.91
N PRO A 409 -15.98 7.94 6.20
CA PRO A 409 -16.60 9.21 5.87
C PRO A 409 -17.75 9.05 4.88
N THR A 410 -18.67 10.01 4.91
CA THR A 410 -19.74 10.15 3.91
C THR A 410 -19.34 11.18 2.87
N TRP A 411 -19.57 10.90 1.59
CA TRP A 411 -19.36 11.88 0.53
C TRP A 411 -20.59 12.79 0.41
N ARG A 412 -20.40 14.11 0.46
CA ARG A 412 -21.49 15.09 0.28
C ARG A 412 -20.97 16.42 -0.23
N ASN A 413 -21.57 16.93 -1.31
CA ASN A 413 -21.29 18.26 -1.89
C ASN A 413 -19.79 18.50 -2.12
N ASP A 414 -19.07 17.58 -2.77
CA ASP A 414 -17.61 17.67 -3.00
C ASP A 414 -16.73 17.66 -1.73
N GLY A 415 -17.24 17.10 -0.63
CA GLY A 415 -16.51 16.96 0.62
C GLY A 415 -16.70 15.59 1.27
N TRP A 416 -15.72 15.24 2.10
CA TRP A 416 -15.77 14.09 3.00
C TRP A 416 -16.22 14.54 4.37
N GLU A 417 -17.35 14.03 4.83
CA GLU A 417 -17.93 14.32 6.14
C GLU A 417 -17.67 13.17 7.11
N TYR A 418 -17.20 13.51 8.30
CA TYR A 418 -16.97 12.59 9.42
C TYR A 418 -17.83 13.04 10.59
N GLU A 419 -18.35 12.09 11.35
CA GLU A 419 -19.23 12.35 12.50
C GLU A 419 -18.61 11.78 13.78
N GLY A 420 -18.84 12.45 14.92
CA GLY A 420 -18.38 11.96 16.22
C GLY A 420 -16.87 12.09 16.45
N ILE A 421 -16.21 13.03 15.78
CA ILE A 421 -14.77 13.26 15.93
C ILE A 421 -14.49 14.12 17.16
N ASP A 422 -13.64 13.63 18.05
CA ASP A 422 -13.17 14.31 19.25
C ASP A 422 -12.40 15.62 18.93
N PRO A 423 -12.71 16.75 19.58
CA PRO A 423 -11.96 18.00 19.43
C PRO A 423 -10.45 17.88 19.66
N GLN A 424 -10.02 17.04 20.60
CA GLN A 424 -8.61 16.79 20.89
C GLN A 424 -7.91 16.03 19.75
N LEU A 425 -8.63 15.13 19.07
CA LEU A 425 -8.12 14.44 17.89
C LEU A 425 -7.84 15.45 16.77
N ILE A 426 -8.78 16.36 16.49
CA ILE A 426 -8.58 17.44 15.51
C ILE A 426 -7.45 18.37 15.94
N ALA A 427 -7.41 18.78 17.21
CA ALA A 427 -6.32 19.62 17.73
C ALA A 427 -4.95 18.96 17.56
N THR A 428 -4.86 17.63 17.68
CA THR A 428 -3.62 16.87 17.47
C THR A 428 -3.22 16.80 15.99
N LEU A 429 -4.18 16.63 15.08
CA LEU A 429 -3.91 16.49 13.64
C LEU A 429 -3.67 17.84 12.94
N THR A 430 -4.27 18.92 13.45
CA THR A 430 -4.15 20.29 12.91
C THR A 430 -2.71 20.72 12.65
N PRO A 431 -1.79 20.73 13.63
CA PRO A 431 -0.41 21.13 13.40
C PRO A 431 0.40 20.14 12.57
N LYS A 432 -0.03 18.86 12.47
CA LYS A 432 0.70 17.83 11.71
C LYS A 432 0.45 17.93 10.21
N LEU A 433 -0.73 18.43 9.85
CA LEU A 433 -1.20 18.55 8.47
C LEU A 433 -1.34 20.01 8.02
N ASN A 434 -0.92 21.00 8.82
CA ASN A 434 -1.08 22.43 8.51
C ASN A 434 -2.54 22.80 8.18
N LEU A 435 -3.50 22.27 8.95
CA LEU A 435 -4.92 22.52 8.71
C LEU A 435 -5.29 23.96 9.09
N VAL A 436 -6.15 24.58 8.29
CA VAL A 436 -6.75 25.89 8.57
C VAL A 436 -8.22 25.67 8.92
N ARG A 437 -8.71 26.23 10.03
CA ARG A 437 -10.14 26.14 10.36
C ARG A 437 -10.89 27.26 9.65
N GLU A 438 -11.96 26.90 8.96
CA GLU A 438 -12.98 27.86 8.54
C GLU A 438 -13.98 28.04 9.69
N GLU A 439 -14.37 29.29 9.95
CA GLU A 439 -15.38 29.65 10.96
C GLU A 439 -16.80 29.35 10.50
#